data_AF-A0A161PSZ9-F1
#
_entry.id   AF-A0A161PSZ9-F1
#
_cell.length_a   1.000
_cell.length_b   1.000
_cell.length_c   1.000
_cell.angle_alpha   90.00
_cell.angle_beta   90.00
_cell.angle_gamma   90.00
#
_symmetry.space_group_name_H-M   'P 1'
#
loop_
_entity.id
_entity.type
_entity.pdbx_description
1 polymer ?
#
loop_
_entity_poly.entity_id
_entity_poly.type
_entity_poly.pdbx_seq_one_letter_code
_entity_poly.pdbx_strand_id
1 'polypeptide(L)'
;MNANKVLKNKKGQGLIEYLIIVAIVAVGSMAVIKVVGANVGVRFANIANVLGGKAAGTNVQVQEVTESMTKKKDFSNFFDGATNQSKSKN
;
A
#
# COMPACT_ATOMS: atom_id res chain seq x y z
N MET A 1 -18.64 -40.93 2.52
CA MET A 1 -19.02 -39.50 2.46
C MET A 1 -18.07 -38.82 1.49
N ASN A 2 -18.55 -38.40 0.33
CA ASN A 2 -17.70 -37.96 -0.79
C ASN A 2 -17.39 -36.47 -0.67
N ALA A 3 -16.16 -36.16 -0.29
CA ALA A 3 -15.60 -34.82 -0.35
C ALA A 3 -15.18 -34.47 -1.79
N ASN A 4 -15.37 -33.20 -2.15
CA ASN A 4 -14.78 -32.53 -3.30
C ASN A 4 -15.35 -32.86 -4.69
N LYS A 5 -16.54 -32.32 -4.95
CA LYS A 5 -16.89 -31.87 -6.30
C LYS A 5 -16.14 -30.55 -6.56
N VAL A 6 -14.85 -30.64 -6.89
CA VAL A 6 -14.13 -29.51 -7.50
C VAL A 6 -14.87 -29.18 -8.79
N LEU A 7 -15.50 -28.02 -8.85
CA LEU A 7 -16.32 -27.54 -9.96
C LEU A 7 -15.46 -27.51 -11.24
N LYS A 8 -15.49 -28.59 -12.02
CA LYS A 8 -14.85 -28.67 -13.33
C LYS A 8 -15.75 -27.98 -14.36
N ASN A 9 -15.66 -26.66 -14.44
CA ASN A 9 -16.31 -25.91 -15.51
C ASN A 9 -15.41 -25.94 -16.76
N LYS A 10 -15.80 -26.70 -17.79
CA LYS A 10 -15.04 -26.91 -19.05
C LYS A 10 -15.47 -25.96 -20.17
N LYS A 11 -16.07 -24.82 -19.85
CA LYS A 11 -16.33 -23.73 -20.80
C LYS A 11 -15.56 -22.50 -20.30
N GLY A 12 -14.91 -21.78 -21.21
CA GLY A 12 -14.06 -20.63 -20.86
C GLY A 12 -14.76 -19.66 -19.91
N GLN A 13 -14.01 -19.11 -18.95
CA GLN A 13 -14.49 -18.14 -17.96
C GLN A 13 -15.23 -17.00 -18.66
N GLY A 14 -16.47 -16.74 -18.26
CA GLY A 14 -17.31 -15.70 -18.88
C GLY A 14 -16.73 -14.31 -18.63
N LEU A 15 -16.98 -13.36 -19.56
CA LEU A 15 -16.51 -11.97 -19.41
C LEU A 15 -17.00 -11.31 -18.12
N ILE A 16 -18.23 -11.63 -17.68
CA ILE A 16 -18.78 -11.13 -16.42
C ILE A 16 -18.10 -11.76 -15.20
N GLU A 17 -17.78 -13.05 -15.25
CA GLU A 17 -17.08 -13.74 -14.16
C GLU A 17 -15.66 -13.20 -14.03
N TYR A 18 -14.99 -12.94 -15.16
CA TYR A 18 -13.70 -12.27 -15.19
C TYR A 18 -13.78 -10.87 -14.57
N LEU A 19 -14.76 -10.05 -14.95
CA LEU A 19 -14.96 -8.71 -14.39
C LEU A 19 -15.14 -8.73 -12.87
N ILE A 20 -15.92 -9.67 -12.35
CA ILE A 20 -16.15 -9.80 -10.90
C ILE A 20 -14.85 -10.15 -10.17
N ILE A 21 -14.10 -11.14 -10.68
CA ILE A 21 -12.82 -11.55 -10.08
C ILE A 21 -11.81 -10.39 -10.13
N VAL A 22 -11.70 -9.70 -11.27
CA VAL A 22 -10.82 -8.53 -11.42
C VAL A 22 -11.20 -7.43 -10.45
N ALA A 23 -12.49 -7.14 -10.28
CA ALA A 23 -12.94 -6.11 -9.34
C ALA A 23 -12.54 -6.42 -7.89
N ILE A 24 -12.69 -7.68 -7.46
CA ILE A 24 -12.31 -8.12 -6.11
C ILE A 24 -10.78 -8.03 -5.93
N VAL A 25 -10.01 -8.52 -6.89
CA VAL A 25 -8.54 -8.47 -6.86
C VAL A 25 -8.05 -7.02 -6.85
N ALA A 26 -8.66 -6.12 -7.63
CA ALA A 26 -8.28 -4.73 -7.69
C ALA A 26 -8.44 -4.03 -6.33
N VAL A 27 -9.60 -4.20 -5.68
CA VAL A 27 -9.86 -3.62 -4.35
C VAL A 27 -8.90 -4.21 -3.30
N GLY A 28 -8.69 -5.53 -3.30
CA GLY A 28 -7.75 -6.18 -2.38
C GLY A 28 -6.31 -5.72 -2.57
N SER A 29 -5.88 -5.53 -3.83
CA SER A 29 -4.53 -5.07 -4.17
C SER A 29 -4.24 -3.67 -3.64
N MET A 30 -5.23 -2.77 -3.61
CA MET A 30 -5.05 -1.43 -3.06
C MET A 30 -4.66 -1.46 -1.57
N ALA A 31 -5.25 -2.36 -0.78
CA ALA A 31 -4.91 -2.51 0.63
C ALA A 31 -3.49 -3.05 0.82
N VAL A 32 -3.11 -4.07 0.03
CA VAL A 32 -1.77 -4.67 0.09
C VAL A 32 -0.69 -3.66 -0.30
N ILE A 33 -0.91 -2.91 -1.39
CA ILE A 33 0.05 -1.92 -1.90
C ILE A 33 0.30 -0.81 -0.88
N LYS A 34 -0.71 -0.36 -0.12
CA LYS A 34 -0.54 0.64 0.94
C LYS A 34 0.43 0.17 2.02
N VAL A 35 0.27 -1.06 2.50
CA VAL A 35 1.11 -1.63 3.57
C VAL A 35 2.52 -1.95 3.05
N VAL A 36 2.63 -2.56 1.88
CA VAL A 36 3.93 -2.91 1.29
C VAL A 36 4.69 -1.65 0.90
N GLY A 37 4.03 -0.65 0.30
CA GLY A 37 4.64 0.61 -0.12
C GLY A 37 5.25 1.39 1.03
N ALA A 38 4.58 1.44 2.19
CA ALA A 38 5.14 2.04 3.40
C ALA A 38 6.44 1.34 3.85
N ASN A 39 6.44 0.01 3.86
CA ASN A 39 7.60 -0.79 4.26
C ASN A 39 8.77 -0.68 3.27
N VAL A 40 8.49 -0.69 1.97
CA VAL A 40 9.51 -0.55 0.92
C VAL A 40 10.17 0.82 0.99
N GLY A 41 9.40 1.89 1.19
CA GLY A 41 9.94 3.25 1.34
C GLY A 41 10.91 3.37 2.52
N VAL A 42 10.57 2.78 3.67
CA VAL A 42 11.45 2.76 4.85
C VAL A 42 12.75 1.99 4.57
N ARG A 43 12.67 0.83 3.91
CA ARG A 43 13.85 0.04 3.55
C ARG A 43 14.77 0.77 2.58
N PHE A 44 14.22 1.43 1.57
CA PHE A 44 15.01 2.25 0.65
C PHE A 44 15.67 3.44 1.35
N ALA A 45 14.95 4.12 2.25
CA ALA A 45 15.53 5.19 3.06
C ALA A 45 16.68 4.68 3.94
N ASN A 46 16.57 3.48 4.52
CA ASN A 46 17.65 2.87 5.29
C ASN A 46 18.88 2.58 4.43
N ILE A 47 18.69 1.98 3.26
CA ILE A 47 19.78 1.71 2.31
C ILE A 47 20.45 3.02 1.87
N ALA A 48 19.67 4.05 1.54
CA ALA A 48 20.20 5.36 1.16
C ALA A 48 20.98 6.03 2.29
N ASN A 49 20.53 5.91 3.55
CA ASN A 49 21.25 6.45 4.71
C ASN A 49 22.57 5.71 4.97
N VAL A 50 22.57 4.38 4.86
CA VAL A 50 23.79 3.56 5.01
C VAL A 50 24.78 3.85 3.88
N LEU A 51 24.30 3.94 2.63
CA LEU A 51 25.13 4.30 1.48
C LEU A 51 25.67 5.73 1.58
N GLY A 52 24.88 6.66 2.14
CA GLY A 52 25.28 8.04 2.42
C GLY A 52 26.27 8.21 3.58
N GLY A 53 26.82 7.12 4.12
CA GLY A 53 27.87 7.16 5.14
C GLY A 53 27.38 7.38 6.57
N LYS A 54 26.06 7.34 6.83
CA LYS A 54 25.53 7.34 8.21
C LYS A 54 25.59 5.91 8.77
N ALA A 55 26.28 5.75 9.90
CA ALA A 55 26.56 4.45 10.50
C ALA A 55 25.30 3.59 10.72
N ALA A 56 25.44 2.31 10.41
CA ALA A 56 24.43 1.24 10.45
C ALA A 56 23.84 0.91 11.85
N GLY A 57 23.90 1.86 12.80
CA GLY A 57 23.43 1.71 14.17
C GLY A 57 22.24 2.60 14.53
N THR A 58 21.84 3.54 13.65
CA THR A 58 20.56 4.22 13.82
C THR A 58 19.50 3.25 13.35
N ASN A 59 19.03 2.39 14.26
CA ASN A 59 17.81 1.63 14.07
C ASN A 59 16.75 2.65 13.66
N VAL A 60 16.53 2.79 12.35
CA VAL A 60 15.29 3.35 11.82
C VAL A 60 14.29 2.28 12.22
N GLN A 61 13.84 2.41 13.46
CA GLN A 61 12.74 1.66 14.03
C GLN A 61 11.73 1.66 12.91
N VAL A 62 11.33 0.46 12.48
CA VAL A 62 10.15 0.27 11.65
C VAL A 62 9.11 1.10 12.35
N GLN A 63 8.85 2.30 11.81
CA GLN A 63 8.05 3.28 12.52
C GLN A 63 6.70 2.61 12.58
N GLU A 64 6.36 2.10 13.77
CA GLU A 64 5.07 1.56 14.10
C GLU A 64 4.07 2.47 13.42
N VAL A 65 3.27 1.93 12.49
CA VAL A 65 2.45 2.69 11.54
C VAL A 65 1.57 3.63 12.35
N THR A 66 2.10 4.82 12.63
CA THR A 66 1.44 5.78 13.48
C THR A 66 0.46 6.46 12.56
N GLU A 67 -0.80 6.50 12.97
CA GLU A 67 -1.94 6.99 12.19
C GLU A 67 -1.68 8.34 11.47
N SER A 68 -0.75 9.15 11.99
CA SER A 68 -0.30 10.41 11.41
C SER A 68 0.39 10.28 10.04
N MET A 69 1.15 9.20 9.77
CA MET A 69 1.75 8.96 8.45
C MET A 69 0.74 8.45 7.43
N THR A 70 -0.21 7.61 7.85
CA THR A 70 -1.30 7.13 6.98
C THR A 70 -2.24 8.27 6.61
N LYS A 71 -2.51 9.19 7.55
CA LYS A 71 -3.33 10.39 7.30
C LYS A 71 -2.68 11.34 6.29
N LYS A 72 -1.36 11.57 6.33
CA LYS A 72 -0.74 12.64 5.53
C LYS A 72 -0.46 12.29 4.06
N LYS A 73 -0.40 11.01 3.70
CA LYS A 73 0.07 10.55 2.38
C LYS A 73 -1.01 10.08 1.41
N ASP A 74 -2.26 9.99 1.86
CA ASP A 74 -3.35 9.57 0.99
C ASP A 74 -3.95 10.77 0.22
N PHE A 75 -4.55 10.48 -0.94
CA PHE A 75 -5.22 11.47 -1.79
C PHE A 75 -6.33 12.25 -1.06
N SER A 76 -6.84 11.71 0.06
CA SER A 76 -7.78 12.41 0.93
C SER A 76 -7.21 13.73 1.47
N ASN A 77 -5.89 13.81 1.67
CA ASN A 77 -5.24 14.97 2.29
C ASN A 77 -4.43 15.79 1.25
N PHE A 78 -4.53 15.44 -0.03
CA PHE A 78 -3.89 16.19 -1.12
C PHE A 78 -4.44 17.63 -1.20
N PHE A 79 -5.76 17.78 -1.06
CA PHE A 79 -6.42 19.10 -1.09
C PHE A 79 -6.10 19.94 0.14
N ASP A 80 -5.96 19.31 1.31
CA ASP A 80 -5.54 19.98 2.54
C ASP A 80 -4.10 20.46 2.46
N GLY A 81 -3.18 19.70 1.86
CA GLY A 81 -1.81 20.13 1.63
C GLY A 81 -1.71 21.35 0.71
N ALA A 82 -2.52 21.38 -0.35
CA ALA A 82 -2.53 22.49 -1.33
C ALA A 82 -3.14 23.78 -0.77
N THR A 83 -4.19 23.67 0.05
CA THR A 83 -4.90 24.82 0.61
C THR A 83 -4.22 25.38 1.87
N ASN A 84 -3.65 24.54 2.73
CA ASN A 84 -3.03 24.98 3.98
C ASN A 84 -1.59 25.51 3.83
N GLN A 85 -0.93 25.30 2.68
CA GLN A 85 0.37 25.91 2.39
C GLN A 85 0.29 27.46 2.32
N SER A 86 -0.89 28.01 2.01
CA SER A 86 -1.14 29.46 2.00
C SER A 86 -1.25 30.06 3.41
N LYS A 87 -1.69 29.27 4.40
CA LYS A 87 -1.98 29.76 5.77
C LYS A 87 -0.78 29.76 6.72
N SER A 88 0.31 29.06 6.38
CA SER A 88 1.53 28.96 7.20
C SER A 88 2.50 30.14 7.02
N LYS A 89 2.10 31.19 6.30
CA LYS A 89 2.98 32.32 5.91
C LYS A 89 2.53 33.67 6.48
N ASN A 90 1.85 33.68 7.64
CA ASN A 90 1.62 34.87 8.46
C ASN A 90 2.15 34.63 9.87
#